data_AF-A0A3S1E1B2-F1
#
_entry.id   AF-A0A3S1E1B2-F1
#
_cell.length_a   1.000
_cell.length_b   1.000
_cell.length_c   1.000
_cell.angle_alpha   90.00
_cell.angle_beta   90.00
_cell.angle_gamma   90.00
#
_symmetry.space_group_name_H-M   'P 1'
#
loop_
_entity.id
_entity.type
_entity.pdbx_description
1 polymer ?
#
loop_
_entity_poly.entity_id
_entity_poly.type
_entity_poly.pdbx_seq_one_letter_code
_entity_poly.pdbx_strand_id
1 'polypeptide(L)'
;SDLGGMRLLFDRLHAELAPDTPLGQAEATATIHRLVVQAASQAGRQSGGSEFHPDIRAAVEDLRDHAFEPIDFTAFALRFDMSPATLRRRFALHTGLSPKSFQLRIRLDRAKQLLAATDSPVEAVAQAVGFVDAFYFSRLFRGRENCSPSEFRRRHRRT
;
A
#
# COMPACT_ATOMS: atom_id res chain seq x y z
N SER A 1 -31.26 0.65 -26.78
CA SER A 1 -30.59 1.07 -28.02
C SER A 1 -29.95 2.43 -27.83
N ASP A 2 -28.69 2.42 -27.42
CA ASP A 2 -27.89 3.57 -26.96
C ASP A 2 -27.44 4.52 -28.09
N LEU A 3 -27.64 4.10 -29.34
CA LEU A 3 -27.28 4.85 -30.55
C LEU A 3 -28.18 6.07 -30.83
N GLY A 4 -29.41 6.09 -30.30
CA GLY A 4 -30.35 7.21 -30.49
C GLY A 4 -29.99 8.44 -29.67
N GLY A 5 -29.41 8.26 -28.48
CA GLY A 5 -29.00 9.35 -27.59
C GLY A 5 -27.75 10.08 -28.09
N MET A 6 -26.77 9.34 -28.63
CA MET A 6 -25.56 9.93 -29.21
C MET A 6 -25.84 10.76 -30.46
N ARG A 7 -26.83 10.38 -31.28
CA ARG A 7 -27.19 11.13 -32.50
C ARG A 7 -27.80 12.49 -32.17
N LEU A 8 -28.67 12.56 -31.17
CA LEU A 8 -29.29 13.81 -30.70
C LEU A 8 -28.27 14.80 -30.09
N LEU A 9 -27.22 14.30 -29.45
CA LEU A 9 -26.17 15.14 -28.88
C LEU A 9 -25.24 15.72 -29.97
N PHE A 10 -24.95 14.94 -31.01
CA PHE A 10 -24.20 15.41 -32.18
C PHE A 10 -24.98 16.45 -32.99
N ASP A 11 -26.27 16.21 -33.22
CA ASP A 11 -27.12 17.14 -33.98
C ASP A 11 -27.24 18.51 -33.29
N ARG A 12 -27.23 18.53 -31.94
CA ARG A 12 -27.27 19.76 -31.14
C ARG A 12 -25.95 20.53 -31.15
N LEU A 13 -24.81 19.82 -31.05
CA LEU A 13 -23.48 20.41 -31.19
C LEU A 13 -23.31 21.06 -32.58
N HIS A 14 -23.84 20.41 -33.62
CA HIS A 14 -23.75 20.90 -35.00
C HIS A 14 -24.62 22.14 -35.26
N ALA A 15 -25.74 22.28 -34.53
CA ALA A 15 -26.61 23.46 -34.59
C ALA A 15 -26.01 24.68 -33.86
N GLU A 16 -25.32 24.47 -32.74
CA GLU A 16 -24.65 25.54 -31.98
C GLU A 16 -23.37 26.05 -32.68
N LEU A 17 -22.74 25.23 -33.52
CA LEU A 17 -21.59 25.61 -34.36
C LEU A 17 -21.99 26.26 -35.71
N ALA A 18 -23.29 26.35 -36.02
CA ALA A 18 -23.76 26.80 -37.33
C ALA A 18 -23.58 28.31 -37.63
N PRO A 19 -23.66 29.25 -36.66
CA PRO A 19 -23.26 30.62 -36.91
C PRO A 19 -21.76 30.77 -36.63
N ASP A 20 -20.97 31.07 -37.67
CA ASP A 20 -19.52 31.32 -37.61
C ASP A 20 -19.23 32.67 -36.93
N THR A 21 -19.65 32.77 -35.68
CA THR A 21 -19.56 33.95 -34.83
C THR A 21 -18.57 33.65 -33.71
N PRO A 22 -17.77 34.66 -33.29
CA PRO A 22 -16.85 34.49 -32.17
C PRO A 22 -17.54 33.99 -30.89
N LEU A 23 -18.83 34.32 -30.70
CA LEU A 23 -19.63 33.88 -29.56
C LEU A 23 -20.00 32.39 -29.66
N GLY A 24 -20.45 31.91 -30.83
CA GLY A 24 -20.77 30.49 -31.03
C GLY A 24 -19.55 29.57 -30.88
N GLN A 25 -18.36 30.02 -31.33
CA GLN A 25 -17.11 29.29 -31.12
C GLN A 25 -16.70 29.23 -29.63
N ALA A 26 -16.90 30.33 -28.88
CA ALA A 26 -16.65 30.37 -27.44
C ALA A 26 -17.61 29.47 -26.65
N GLU A 27 -18.90 29.45 -27.03
CA GLU A 27 -19.91 28.58 -26.42
C GLU A 27 -19.63 27.10 -26.68
N ALA A 28 -19.27 26.73 -27.93
CA ALA A 28 -18.87 25.38 -28.27
C ALA A 28 -17.63 24.91 -27.48
N THR A 29 -16.63 25.79 -27.31
CA THR A 29 -15.43 25.52 -26.51
C THR A 29 -15.78 25.29 -25.03
N ALA A 30 -16.65 26.12 -24.46
CA ALA A 30 -17.10 25.98 -23.09
C ALA A 30 -17.90 24.67 -22.88
N THR A 31 -18.73 24.29 -23.85
CA THR A 31 -19.50 23.04 -23.83
C THR A 31 -18.57 21.82 -23.90
N ILE A 32 -17.57 21.82 -24.80
CA ILE A 32 -16.56 20.76 -24.87
C ILE A 32 -15.81 20.63 -23.55
N HIS A 33 -15.34 21.74 -22.98
CA HIS A 33 -14.62 21.72 -21.71
C HIS A 33 -15.50 21.16 -20.58
N ARG A 34 -16.78 21.53 -20.54
CA ARG A 34 -17.74 21.00 -19.55
C ARG A 34 -17.99 19.50 -19.73
N LEU A 35 -18.06 19.02 -20.98
CA LEU A 35 -18.18 17.60 -21.29
C LEU A 35 -16.92 16.82 -20.86
N VAL A 36 -15.71 17.36 -21.06
CA VAL A 36 -14.47 16.74 -20.59
C VAL A 36 -14.44 16.64 -19.06
N VAL A 37 -14.81 17.72 -18.35
CA VAL A 37 -14.89 17.72 -16.88
C VAL A 37 -15.96 16.75 -16.37
N GLN A 38 -17.10 16.68 -17.04
CA GLN A 38 -18.18 15.76 -16.69
C GLN A 38 -17.80 14.30 -16.96
N ALA A 39 -17.13 14.01 -18.08
CA ALA A 39 -16.63 12.68 -18.40
C ALA A 39 -15.51 12.25 -17.43
N ALA A 40 -14.60 13.15 -17.05
CA ALA A 40 -13.56 12.88 -16.06
C ALA A 40 -14.15 12.63 -14.66
N SER A 41 -15.15 13.40 -14.25
CA SER A 41 -15.85 13.18 -12.98
C SER A 41 -16.74 11.94 -13.01
N GLN A 42 -17.33 11.58 -14.16
CA GLN A 42 -18.06 10.33 -14.34
C GLN A 42 -17.12 9.11 -14.40
N ALA A 43 -15.93 9.21 -14.99
CA ALA A 43 -14.90 8.17 -14.94
C ALA A 43 -14.36 7.98 -13.50
N GLY A 44 -14.26 9.06 -12.73
CA GLY A 44 -14.03 9.02 -11.29
C GLY A 44 -15.19 8.39 -10.49
N ARG A 45 -16.44 8.59 -10.93
CA ARG A 45 -17.65 7.96 -10.34
C ARG A 45 -17.93 6.53 -10.80
N GLN A 46 -17.48 6.13 -11.99
CA GLN A 46 -17.47 4.73 -12.46
C GLN A 46 -16.30 3.94 -11.84
N SER A 47 -15.25 4.65 -11.43
CA SER A 47 -14.29 4.18 -10.42
C SER A 47 -14.85 4.27 -8.98
N GLY A 48 -16.09 4.78 -8.82
CA GLY A 48 -16.86 4.90 -7.59
C GLY A 48 -17.81 3.75 -7.33
N GLY A 49 -17.60 2.60 -7.97
CA GLY A 49 -18.03 1.30 -7.44
C GLY A 49 -17.15 0.92 -6.24
N SER A 50 -17.11 1.77 -5.22
CA SER A 50 -16.47 1.46 -3.96
C SER A 50 -17.47 0.71 -3.08
N GLU A 51 -17.55 -0.61 -3.27
CA GLU A 51 -17.29 -1.44 -2.08
C GLU A 51 -15.94 -0.96 -1.55
N PHE A 52 -15.87 -0.55 -0.28
CA PHE A 52 -14.63 -0.11 0.33
C PHE A 52 -13.64 -1.27 0.29
N HIS A 53 -12.90 -1.45 -0.80
CA HIS A 53 -11.78 -2.37 -0.84
C HIS A 53 -10.64 -1.62 -0.15
N PRO A 54 -10.28 -1.96 1.08
CA PRO A 54 -9.38 -1.13 1.85
C PRO A 54 -8.01 -1.08 1.17
N ASP A 55 -7.41 0.11 1.24
CA ASP A 55 -6.17 0.43 0.56
C ASP A 55 -5.04 -0.48 1.08
N ILE A 56 -4.25 -1.04 0.16
CA ILE A 56 -3.07 -1.81 0.52
C ILE A 56 -2.09 -0.97 1.35
N ARG A 57 -2.10 0.36 1.18
CA ARG A 57 -1.33 1.29 2.01
C ARG A 57 -1.72 1.20 3.49
N ALA A 58 -3.01 1.16 3.79
CA ALA A 58 -3.52 1.04 5.16
C ALA A 58 -3.08 -0.30 5.78
N ALA A 59 -3.11 -1.39 5.00
CA ALA A 59 -2.59 -2.69 5.48
C ALA A 59 -1.07 -2.66 5.73
N VAL A 60 -0.30 -1.92 4.93
CA VAL A 60 1.15 -1.78 5.13
C VAL A 60 1.45 -0.96 6.39
N GLU A 61 0.67 0.10 6.64
CA GLU A 61 0.78 0.94 7.84
C GLU A 61 0.38 0.15 9.10
N ASP A 62 -0.76 -0.53 9.09
CA ASP A 62 -1.20 -1.37 10.21
C ASP A 62 -0.17 -2.46 10.55
N LEU A 63 0.41 -3.12 9.54
CA LEU A 63 1.46 -4.11 9.77
C LEU A 63 2.75 -3.49 10.32
N ARG A 64 3.07 -2.25 9.95
CA ARG A 64 4.25 -1.55 10.46
C ARG A 64 4.07 -1.21 11.94
N ASP A 65 2.91 -0.71 12.31
CA ASP A 65 2.63 -0.26 13.67
C ASP A 65 2.56 -1.43 14.65
N HIS A 66 2.04 -2.57 14.19
CA HIS A 66 1.91 -3.80 14.99
C HIS A 66 2.99 -4.84 14.66
N ALA A 67 4.12 -4.42 14.07
CA ALA A 67 5.13 -5.35 13.57
C ALA A 67 5.70 -6.28 14.65
N PHE A 68 5.74 -5.84 15.91
CA PHE A 68 6.28 -6.61 17.04
C PHE A 68 5.26 -7.56 17.68
N GLU A 69 4.01 -7.54 17.24
CA GLU A 69 2.95 -8.39 17.76
C GLU A 69 2.82 -9.69 16.94
N PRO A 70 2.33 -10.80 17.54
CA PRO A 70 1.95 -11.98 16.79
C PRO A 70 0.80 -11.65 15.83
N ILE A 71 0.98 -11.92 14.53
CA ILE A 71 -0.04 -11.66 13.51
C ILE A 71 -0.41 -12.96 12.81
N ASP A 72 -1.71 -13.29 12.85
CA ASP A 72 -2.29 -14.25 11.91
C ASP A 72 -2.57 -13.55 10.59
N PHE A 73 -1.75 -13.84 9.58
CA PHE A 73 -1.89 -13.23 8.25
C PHE A 73 -3.19 -13.62 7.52
N THR A 74 -3.88 -14.66 7.96
CA THR A 74 -5.20 -15.03 7.42
C THR A 74 -6.25 -14.07 7.93
N ALA A 75 -6.37 -13.92 9.25
CA ALA A 75 -7.26 -12.95 9.88
C ALA A 75 -6.91 -11.51 9.48
N PHE A 76 -5.61 -11.20 9.38
CA PHE A 76 -5.13 -9.91 8.90
C PHE A 76 -5.64 -9.61 7.49
N ALA A 77 -5.56 -10.55 6.55
CA ALA A 77 -6.07 -10.34 5.19
C ALA A 77 -7.59 -10.06 5.20
N LEU A 78 -8.34 -10.78 6.03
CA LEU A 78 -9.79 -10.60 6.16
C LEU A 78 -10.18 -9.23 6.74
N ARG A 79 -9.39 -8.66 7.67
CA ARG A 79 -9.58 -7.28 8.17
C ARG A 79 -9.52 -6.22 7.06
N PHE A 80 -8.85 -6.56 5.95
CA PHE A 80 -8.70 -5.69 4.78
C PHE A 80 -9.51 -6.20 3.56
N ASP A 81 -10.57 -6.98 3.77
CA ASP A 81 -11.42 -7.53 2.70
C ASP A 81 -10.61 -8.21 1.57
N MET A 82 -9.51 -8.86 1.94
CA MET A 82 -8.61 -9.55 1.03
C MET A 82 -8.57 -11.04 1.34
N SER A 83 -8.51 -11.85 0.29
CA SER A 83 -7.99 -13.21 0.45
C SER A 83 -6.49 -13.15 0.82
N PRO A 84 -5.94 -14.17 1.51
CA PRO A 84 -4.51 -14.24 1.80
C PRO A 84 -3.62 -14.16 0.54
N ALA A 85 -4.09 -14.71 -0.58
CA ALA A 85 -3.40 -14.62 -1.87
C ALA A 85 -3.41 -13.19 -2.42
N THR A 86 -4.55 -12.51 -2.37
CA THR A 86 -4.70 -11.10 -2.78
C THR A 86 -3.81 -10.20 -1.95
N LEU A 87 -3.81 -10.36 -0.62
CA LEU A 87 -2.93 -9.61 0.28
C LEU A 87 -1.47 -9.81 -0.12
N ARG A 88 -0.99 -11.06 -0.20
CA ARG A 88 0.41 -11.35 -0.56
C ARG A 88 0.81 -10.70 -1.89
N ARG A 89 -0.03 -10.81 -2.92
CA ARG A 89 0.23 -10.23 -4.24
C ARG A 89 0.29 -8.70 -4.18
N ARG A 90 -0.75 -8.05 -3.62
CA ARG A 90 -0.83 -6.58 -3.55
C ARG A 90 0.27 -5.99 -2.67
N PHE A 91 0.57 -6.64 -1.55
CA PHE A 91 1.62 -6.22 -0.62
C PHE A 91 3.01 -6.29 -1.27
N ALA A 92 3.29 -7.38 -2.00
CA ALA A 92 4.54 -7.52 -2.74
C ALA A 92 4.67 -6.50 -3.88
N LEU A 93 3.60 -6.22 -4.61
CA LEU A 93 3.59 -5.16 -5.63
C LEU A 93 3.85 -3.78 -5.03
N HIS A 94 3.34 -3.51 -3.82
CA HIS A 94 3.49 -2.22 -3.16
C HIS A 94 4.84 -2.03 -2.45
N THR A 95 5.36 -3.07 -1.80
CA THR A 95 6.55 -2.98 -0.91
C THR A 95 7.78 -3.73 -1.42
N GLY A 96 7.63 -4.53 -2.47
CA GLY A 96 8.65 -5.48 -2.93
C GLY A 96 8.81 -6.72 -2.04
N LEU A 97 8.06 -6.84 -0.94
CA LEU A 97 8.19 -7.92 0.04
C LEU A 97 6.84 -8.59 0.32
N SER A 98 6.87 -9.87 0.72
CA SER A 98 5.67 -10.49 1.31
C SER A 98 5.37 -9.86 2.68
N PRO A 99 4.11 -9.87 3.16
CA PRO A 99 3.77 -9.32 4.48
C PRO A 99 4.64 -9.89 5.60
N LYS A 100 4.84 -11.22 5.63
CA LYS A 100 5.68 -11.89 6.62
C LYS A 100 7.15 -11.47 6.52
N SER A 101 7.68 -11.30 5.31
CA SER A 101 9.06 -10.83 5.11
C SER A 101 9.23 -9.37 5.52
N PHE A 102 8.21 -8.54 5.30
CA PHE A 102 8.19 -7.14 5.70
C PHE A 102 8.19 -7.00 7.23
N GLN A 103 7.29 -7.73 7.92
CA GLN A 103 7.28 -7.79 9.38
C GLN A 103 8.64 -8.23 9.94
N LEU A 104 9.21 -9.31 9.38
CA LEU A 104 10.52 -9.80 9.79
C LEU A 104 11.61 -8.75 9.61
N ARG A 105 11.59 -7.99 8.51
CA ARG A 105 12.57 -6.93 8.27
C ARG A 105 12.49 -5.84 9.35
N ILE A 106 11.30 -5.36 9.68
CA ILE A 106 11.11 -4.37 10.75
C ILE A 106 11.65 -4.90 12.09
N ARG A 107 11.33 -6.15 12.43
CA ARG A 107 11.82 -6.80 13.66
C ARG A 107 13.34 -6.87 13.72
N LEU A 108 13.98 -7.28 12.63
CA LEU A 108 15.44 -7.40 12.57
C LEU A 108 16.14 -6.04 12.57
N ASP A 109 15.59 -5.05 11.86
CA ASP A 109 16.13 -3.69 11.86
C ASP A 109 16.05 -3.09 13.27
N ARG A 110 14.94 -3.28 13.98
CA ARG A 110 14.84 -2.88 15.39
C ARG A 110 15.79 -3.66 16.31
N ALA A 111 15.94 -4.96 16.10
CA ALA A 111 16.86 -5.78 16.88
C ALA A 111 18.31 -5.31 16.72
N LYS A 112 18.74 -5.01 15.50
CA LYS A 112 20.07 -4.44 15.22
C LYS A 112 20.30 -3.14 15.97
N GLN A 113 19.32 -2.24 15.99
CA GLN A 113 19.39 -0.99 16.75
C GLN A 113 19.58 -1.26 18.25
N LEU A 114 18.76 -2.14 18.84
CA LEU A 114 18.86 -2.47 20.27
C LEU A 114 20.20 -3.13 20.61
N LEU A 115 20.65 -4.08 19.77
CA LEU A 115 21.94 -4.77 19.96
C LEU A 115 23.13 -3.80 19.92
N ALA A 116 23.07 -2.77 19.07
CA ALA A 116 24.13 -1.77 18.97
C ALA A 116 24.06 -0.72 20.09
N ALA A 117 22.85 -0.38 20.57
CA ALA A 117 22.63 0.73 21.49
C ALA A 117 22.60 0.34 22.98
N THR A 118 22.36 -0.93 23.34
CA THR A 118 22.14 -1.34 24.73
C THR A 118 22.98 -2.56 25.16
N ASP A 119 23.03 -2.80 26.48
CA ASP A 119 23.57 -4.02 27.10
C ASP A 119 22.53 -5.11 27.34
N SER A 120 21.28 -4.91 26.88
CA SER A 120 20.18 -5.82 27.16
C SER A 120 20.54 -7.25 26.72
N PRO A 121 20.24 -8.29 27.52
CA PRO A 121 20.46 -9.68 27.11
C PRO A 121 19.80 -9.97 25.75
N VAL A 122 20.39 -10.88 24.95
CA VAL A 122 19.85 -11.24 23.63
C VAL A 122 18.41 -11.72 23.71
N GLU A 123 18.07 -12.44 24.79
CA GLU A 123 16.70 -12.86 25.09
C GLU A 123 15.74 -11.68 25.28
N ALA A 124 16.13 -10.65 26.04
CA ALA A 124 15.33 -9.45 26.22
C ALA A 124 15.14 -8.69 24.90
N VAL A 125 16.17 -8.65 24.05
CA VAL A 125 16.05 -8.05 22.70
C VAL A 125 15.08 -8.86 21.83
N ALA A 126 15.16 -10.19 21.86
CA ALA A 126 14.26 -11.07 21.10
C ALA A 126 12.80 -10.83 21.49
N GLN A 127 12.52 -10.77 22.79
CA GLN A 127 11.18 -10.48 23.31
C GLN A 127 10.70 -9.09 22.89
N ALA A 128 11.56 -8.07 23.02
CA ALA A 128 11.23 -6.69 22.65
C ALA A 128 10.91 -6.50 21.16
N VAL A 129 11.42 -7.39 20.28
CA VAL A 129 11.11 -7.37 18.84
C VAL A 129 10.13 -8.47 18.42
N GLY A 130 9.38 -9.04 19.37
CA GLY A 130 8.24 -9.92 19.10
C GLY A 130 8.58 -11.39 18.89
N PHE A 131 9.74 -11.85 19.33
CA PHE A 131 10.10 -13.28 19.32
C PHE A 131 9.98 -13.87 20.73
N VAL A 132 9.17 -14.91 20.86
CA VAL A 132 9.00 -15.65 22.12
C VAL A 132 10.22 -16.52 22.44
N ASP A 133 10.82 -17.12 21.41
CA ASP A 133 11.97 -18.02 21.54
C ASP A 133 13.27 -17.31 21.08
N ALA A 134 14.17 -17.06 22.04
CA ALA A 134 15.47 -16.44 21.80
C ALA A 134 16.42 -17.30 20.94
N PHE A 135 16.32 -18.64 21.02
CA PHE A 135 17.10 -19.56 20.18
C PHE A 135 16.60 -19.51 18.73
N TYR A 136 15.28 -19.51 18.53
CA TYR A 136 14.69 -19.29 17.21
C TYR A 136 15.10 -17.94 16.62
N PHE A 137 14.97 -16.86 17.40
CA PHE A 137 15.43 -15.53 17.00
C PHE A 137 16.91 -15.55 16.58
N SER A 138 17.78 -16.14 17.39
CA SER A 138 19.23 -16.16 17.12
C SER A 138 19.57 -16.92 15.83
N ARG A 139 18.90 -18.05 15.56
CA ARG A 139 19.04 -18.79 14.30
C ARG A 139 18.57 -17.95 13.10
N LEU A 140 17.41 -17.32 13.24
CA LEU A 140 16.82 -16.49 12.19
C LEU A 140 17.68 -15.26 11.88
N PHE A 141 18.17 -14.58 12.91
CA PHE A 141 19.06 -13.44 12.82
C PHE A 141 20.35 -13.84 12.10
N ARG A 142 20.98 -14.96 12.51
CA ARG A 142 22.19 -15.47 11.86
C ARG A 142 21.97 -15.79 10.38
N GLY A 143 20.83 -16.39 10.03
CA GLY A 143 20.49 -16.68 8.64
C GLY A 143 20.25 -15.43 7.78
N ARG A 144 20.00 -14.27 8.40
CA ARG A 144 19.71 -13.01 7.69
C ARG A 144 20.89 -12.04 7.68
N GLU A 145 21.68 -12.01 8.75
CA GLU A 145 22.76 -11.04 8.97
C GLU A 145 24.16 -11.71 8.94
N ASN A 146 24.23 -13.01 8.65
CA ASN A 146 25.46 -13.80 8.54
C ASN A 146 26.35 -13.80 9.81
N CYS A 147 25.80 -13.42 10.97
CA CYS A 147 26.45 -13.48 12.27
C CYS A 147 25.41 -13.60 13.39
N SER A 148 25.81 -14.09 14.55
CA SER A 148 24.91 -14.16 15.71
C SER A 148 24.61 -12.76 16.29
N PRO A 149 23.49 -12.59 17.03
CA PRO A 149 23.18 -11.32 17.71
C PRO A 149 24.32 -10.80 18.61
N SER A 150 24.98 -11.69 19.35
CA SER A 150 26.10 -11.34 20.23
C SER A 150 27.34 -10.88 19.44
N GLU A 151 27.63 -11.51 18.31
CA GLU A 151 28.71 -11.07 17.41
C GLU A 151 28.38 -9.74 16.75
N PHE A 152 27.13 -9.54 16.33
CA PHE A 152 26.66 -8.27 15.79
C PHE A 152 26.88 -7.14 16.79
N ARG A 153 26.46 -7.32 18.06
CA ARG A 153 26.73 -6.36 19.14
C ARG A 153 28.22 -6.03 19.25
N ARG A 154 29.08 -7.05 19.32
CA ARG A 154 30.53 -6.85 19.45
C ARG A 154 31.12 -6.05 18.29
N ARG A 155 30.63 -6.22 17.07
CA ARG A 155 31.10 -5.49 15.87
C ARG A 155 30.61 -4.05 15.80
N HIS A 156 29.41 -3.79 16.32
CA HIS A 156 28.75 -2.49 16.16
C HIS A 156 28.79 -1.60 17.40
N ARG A 157 29.24 -2.12 18.54
CA ARG A 157 29.67 -1.28 19.66
C ARG A 157 30.98 -0.60 19.31
N ARG A 158 30.92 0.72 19.12
CA ARG A 158 32.10 1.56 19.25
C ARG A 158 32.41 1.63 20.74
N THR A 159 33.61 1.16 21.11
CA THR A 159 34.21 1.41 22.42
C THR A 159 34.37 2.91 22.65
#